data_AF-A0A660TWP0-F1
#
_entry.id   AF-A0A660TWP0-F1
#
_cell.length_a   1.000
_cell.length_b   1.000
_cell.length_c   1.000
_cell.angle_alpha   90.00
_cell.angle_beta   90.00
_cell.angle_gamma   90.00
#
_symmetry.space_group_name_H-M   'P 1'
#
loop_
_entity.id
_entity.type
_entity.pdbx_description
1 polymer ?
#
loop_
_entity_poly.entity_id
_entity_poly.type
_entity_poly.pdbx_seq_one_letter_code
_entity_poly.pdbx_strand_id
1 'polypeptide(L)'
;MKEKKKYCANCSHCIVFKKPIAKGRYYVLRVRCDMGMWKKRLSKEEKIYKYYTLLKRRVDNCPYYDPMGEEESFIKDLKKTLPVQDIVYAYESI
;
A
#
# COMPACT_ATOMS: atom_id res chain seq x y z
N MET A 1 -7.11 -16.20 -22.79
CA MET A 1 -7.46 -14.85 -22.30
C MET A 1 -6.45 -14.47 -21.22
N LYS A 2 -5.86 -13.26 -21.24
CA LYS A 2 -4.97 -12.82 -20.14
C LYS A 2 -5.83 -12.37 -18.97
N GLU A 3 -5.58 -12.91 -17.77
CA GLU A 3 -6.24 -12.43 -16.55
C GLU A 3 -5.90 -10.96 -16.29
N LYS A 4 -6.90 -10.17 -15.88
CA LYS A 4 -6.71 -8.75 -15.55
C LYS A 4 -5.81 -8.66 -14.32
N LYS A 5 -4.70 -7.90 -14.42
CA LYS A 5 -3.82 -7.67 -13.28
C LYS A 5 -4.57 -6.94 -12.17
N LYS A 6 -4.45 -7.43 -10.94
CA LYS A 6 -5.12 -6.89 -9.75
C LYS A 6 -4.31 -5.75 -9.14
N TYR A 7 -4.95 -4.60 -8.87
CA TYR A 7 -4.28 -3.47 -8.24
C TYR A 7 -4.23 -3.63 -6.73
N CYS A 8 -3.03 -3.72 -6.17
CA CYS A 8 -2.88 -3.75 -4.71
C CYS A 8 -3.48 -2.51 -4.04
N ALA A 9 -3.46 -1.36 -4.72
CA ALA A 9 -4.10 -0.14 -4.23
C ALA A 9 -5.60 -0.28 -3.95
N ASN A 10 -6.28 -1.13 -4.73
CA ASN A 10 -7.72 -1.33 -4.62
C ASN A 10 -8.09 -2.52 -3.73
N CYS A 11 -7.13 -3.17 -3.06
CA CYS A 11 -7.41 -4.35 -2.23
C CYS A 11 -7.59 -3.96 -0.76
N SER A 12 -8.65 -4.43 -0.10
CA SER A 12 -8.95 -4.17 1.33
C SER A 12 -7.86 -4.67 2.27
N HIS A 13 -7.15 -5.73 1.87
CA HIS A 13 -6.03 -6.32 2.59
C HIS A 13 -4.71 -5.55 2.44
N CYS A 14 -4.61 -4.60 1.50
CA CYS A 14 -3.40 -3.82 1.26
C CYS A 14 -3.45 -2.50 2.02
N ILE A 15 -3.17 -2.55 3.31
CA ILE A 15 -3.42 -1.46 4.25
C ILE A 15 -2.28 -0.46 4.36
N VAL A 16 -2.64 0.83 4.46
CA VAL A 16 -1.72 1.92 4.77
C VAL A 16 -1.56 2.02 6.29
N PHE A 17 -0.34 2.23 6.77
CA PHE A 17 -0.06 2.41 8.19
C PHE A 17 1.00 3.49 8.43
N LYS A 18 0.98 4.07 9.64
CA LYS A 18 1.98 5.02 10.12
C LYS A 18 3.20 4.25 10.61
N LYS A 19 4.35 4.41 9.95
CA LYS A 19 5.63 3.90 10.45
C LYS A 19 6.32 5.00 11.25
N PRO A 20 6.49 4.84 12.58
CA PRO A 20 7.18 5.83 13.40
C PRO A 20 8.64 5.93 12.99
N ILE A 21 9.16 7.15 13.02
CA ILE A 21 10.57 7.49 12.79
C ILE A 21 11.03 8.49 13.85
N ALA A 22 12.33 8.78 13.91
CA ALA A 22 12.91 9.80 14.80
C ALA A 22 12.38 9.69 16.26
N LYS A 23 12.51 8.49 16.83
CA LYS A 23 12.04 8.14 18.19
C LYS A 23 10.54 8.42 18.42
N GLY A 24 9.71 8.30 17.39
CA GLY A 24 8.25 8.40 17.50
C GLY A 24 7.71 9.83 17.47
N ARG A 25 8.53 10.85 17.18
CA ARG A 25 8.05 12.24 17.00
C ARG A 25 7.39 12.47 15.65
N TYR A 26 7.84 11.72 14.65
CA TYR A 26 7.36 11.81 13.27
C TYR A 26 7.00 10.43 12.74
N TYR A 27 6.22 10.39 11.67
CA TYR A 27 5.92 9.16 10.94
C TYR A 27 5.95 9.36 9.43
N VAL A 28 6.09 8.24 8.74
CA VAL A 28 5.94 8.16 7.28
C VAL A 28 4.85 7.14 6.95
N LEU A 29 4.12 7.38 5.87
CA LEU A 29 3.10 6.44 5.42
C LEU A 29 3.73 5.27 4.67
N ARG A 30 3.33 4.06 5.05
CA ARG A 30 3.80 2.80 4.47
C ARG A 30 2.61 1.93 4.17
N VAL A 31 2.81 0.94 3.29
CA VAL A 31 1.77 -0.03 2.94
C VAL A 31 2.30 -1.42 3.16
N ARG A 32 1.43 -2.31 3.64
CA ARG A 32 1.67 -3.74 3.80
C ARG A 32 0.44 -4.54 3.34
N CYS A 33 0.57 -5.85 3.24
CA CYS A 33 -0.58 -6.74 3.03
C CYS A 33 -0.82 -7.52 4.32
N ASP A 34 -1.98 -7.34 4.94
CA ASP A 34 -2.32 -8.00 6.21
C ASP A 34 -2.53 -9.51 6.08
N MET A 35 -2.92 -9.99 4.90
CA MET A 35 -2.92 -11.42 4.53
C MET A 35 -1.53 -11.99 4.24
N GLY A 36 -0.45 -11.20 4.43
CA GLY A 36 0.92 -11.68 4.33
C GLY A 36 1.37 -12.06 2.91
N MET A 37 0.71 -11.54 1.88
CA MET A 37 1.05 -11.81 0.48
C MET A 37 2.36 -11.13 0.04
N TRP A 38 2.84 -10.16 0.82
CA TRP A 38 4.06 -9.42 0.51
C TRP A 38 5.19 -9.93 1.39
N LYS A 39 6.02 -10.82 0.84
CA LYS A 39 7.16 -11.39 1.55
C LYS A 39 8.44 -11.21 0.74
N LYS A 40 9.57 -11.05 1.43
CA LYS A 40 10.89 -11.13 0.81
C LYS A 40 11.15 -12.58 0.40
N ARG A 41 11.66 -12.80 -0.82
CA ARG A 41 11.87 -14.14 -1.39
C ARG A 41 12.75 -15.04 -0.51
N LEU A 42 13.80 -14.48 0.10
CA LEU A 42 14.79 -15.25 0.86
C LEU A 42 14.43 -15.36 2.34
N SER A 43 14.08 -14.25 3.01
CA SER A 43 13.88 -14.24 4.47
C SER A 43 12.44 -14.55 4.91
N LYS A 44 11.48 -14.67 3.98
CA LYS A 44 10.03 -14.77 4.26
C LYS A 44 9.42 -13.63 5.09
N GLU A 45 10.22 -12.65 5.51
CA GLU A 45 9.79 -11.45 6.23
C GLU A 45 8.79 -10.64 5.42
N GLU A 46 7.87 -9.97 6.11
CA GLU A 46 6.93 -9.04 5.49
C GLU A 46 7.67 -7.94 4.73
N LYS A 47 7.23 -7.69 3.50
CA LYS A 47 7.74 -6.61 2.66
C LYS A 47 6.80 -5.43 2.74
N ILE A 48 7.30 -4.33 3.31
CA ILE A 48 6.60 -3.05 3.42
C ILE A 48 7.10 -2.11 2.30
N TYR A 49 6.20 -1.33 1.71
CA TYR A 49 6.53 -0.35 0.66
C TYR A 49 6.19 1.08 1.10
N LYS A 50 6.80 2.07 0.41
CA LYS A 50 6.42 3.48 0.54
C LYS A 50 5.01 3.69 -0.01
N TYR A 51 4.26 4.61 0.58
CA TYR A 51 2.85 4.84 0.22
C TYR A 51 2.64 5.08 -1.27
N TYR A 52 3.46 5.94 -1.88
CA TYR A 52 3.38 6.24 -3.31
C TYR A 52 3.64 5.06 -4.26
N THR A 53 4.22 3.95 -3.77
CA THR A 53 4.50 2.75 -4.58
C THR A 53 3.23 1.96 -4.88
N LEU A 54 2.17 2.16 -4.09
CA LEU A 54 0.96 1.35 -4.14
C LEU A 54 0.25 1.41 -5.49
N LEU A 55 0.21 2.59 -6.13
CA LEU A 55 -0.39 2.81 -7.45
C LEU A 55 0.26 1.99 -8.57
N LYS A 56 1.55 1.71 -8.46
CA LYS A 56 2.32 0.98 -9.49
C LYS A 56 2.29 -0.53 -9.26
N ARG A 57 1.84 -0.98 -8.08
CA ARG A 57 1.90 -2.39 -7.71
C ARG A 57 0.66 -3.11 -8.22
N ARG A 58 0.90 -4.00 -9.19
CA ARG A 58 -0.09 -4.94 -9.70
C ARG A 58 0.44 -6.36 -9.57
N VAL A 59 -0.45 -7.30 -9.31
CA VAL A 59 -0.12 -8.72 -9.23
C VAL A 59 -1.02 -9.49 -10.18
N ASP A 60 -0.48 -10.54 -10.78
CA ASP A 60 -1.24 -11.37 -11.71
C ASP A 60 -2.23 -12.25 -10.93
N ASN A 61 -1.78 -12.83 -9.82
CA ASN A 61 -2.63 -13.63 -8.94
C ASN A 61 -2.48 -13.20 -7.47
N CYS A 62 -3.62 -13.06 -6.80
CA CYS A 62 -3.73 -12.89 -5.35
C CYS A 62 -5.01 -13.60 -4.90
N PRO A 63 -4.92 -14.64 -4.07
CA PRO A 63 -6.07 -15.43 -3.61
C PRO A 63 -6.96 -14.64 -2.64
N TYR A 64 -6.38 -13.69 -1.90
CA TYR A 64 -7.08 -12.81 -0.97
C TYR A 64 -7.31 -11.42 -1.58
N TYR A 65 -7.60 -11.34 -2.88
CA TYR A 65 -7.94 -10.06 -3.47
C TYR A 65 -9.40 -9.74 -3.19
N ASP A 66 -9.63 -8.64 -2.51
CA ASP A 66 -10.96 -8.14 -2.17
C ASP A 66 -11.03 -6.65 -2.55
N PRO A 67 -11.69 -6.31 -3.68
CA PRO A 67 -11.69 -4.96 -4.23
C PRO A 67 -12.51 -3.98 -3.37
N MET A 68 -11.96 -2.80 -3.11
CA MET A 68 -12.61 -1.71 -2.42
C MET A 68 -13.22 -0.72 -3.41
N GLY A 69 -14.54 -0.74 -3.57
CA GLY A 69 -15.23 0.11 -4.54
C GLY A 69 -14.92 -0.29 -5.99
N GLU A 70 -15.22 0.61 -6.92
CA GLU A 70 -15.01 0.37 -8.34
C GLU A 70 -13.55 0.71 -8.70
N GLU A 71 -12.85 -0.25 -9.35
CA GLU A 71 -11.39 -0.19 -9.54
C GLU A 71 -10.94 1.06 -10.31
N GLU A 72 -11.62 1.40 -11.41
CA GLU A 72 -11.18 2.49 -12.28
C GLU A 72 -11.30 3.85 -11.61
N SER A 73 -12.45 4.13 -11.01
CA SER A 73 -12.72 5.33 -10.22
C SER A 73 -11.78 5.44 -9.03
N PHE A 74 -11.62 4.36 -8.25
CA PHE A 74 -10.72 4.32 -7.10
C PHE A 74 -9.28 4.67 -7.49
N ILE A 75 -8.76 4.02 -8.54
CA ILE A 75 -7.39 4.25 -9.00
C ILE A 75 -7.24 5.66 -9.60
N LYS A 76 -8.26 6.19 -10.27
CA LYS A 76 -8.24 7.55 -10.83
C LYS A 76 -8.15 8.60 -9.73
N ASP A 77 -8.88 8.44 -8.63
CA ASP A 77 -8.84 9.40 -7.53
C ASP A 77 -7.58 9.23 -6.67
N LEU A 78 -7.09 8.00 -6.50
CA LEU A 78 -5.81 7.77 -5.85
C LEU A 78 -4.66 8.45 -6.61
N LYS A 79 -4.65 8.44 -7.95
CA LYS A 79 -3.63 9.16 -8.75
C LYS A 79 -3.60 10.67 -8.50
N LYS A 80 -4.73 11.29 -8.16
CA LYS A 80 -4.81 12.73 -7.89
C LYS A 80 -4.36 13.08 -6.47
N THR A 81 -4.56 12.17 -5.53
CA THR A 81 -4.41 12.41 -4.08
C THR A 81 -3.13 11.83 -3.50
N LEU A 82 -2.56 10.79 -4.13
CA LEU A 82 -1.36 10.12 -3.63
C LEU A 82 -0.15 11.04 -3.80
N PRO A 83 0.69 11.19 -2.75
CA PRO A 83 1.91 11.97 -2.87
C PRO A 83 2.88 11.32 -3.88
N VAL A 84 3.66 12.15 -4.57
CA VAL A 84 4.67 11.68 -5.55
C VAL A 84 5.96 11.20 -4.89
N GLN A 85 6.14 11.52 -3.60
CA GLN A 85 7.32 11.21 -2.81
C GLN A 85 6.94 10.81 -1.38
N ASP A 86 7.96 10.43 -0.61
CA ASP A 86 7.76 10.13 0.81
C ASP A 86 7.57 11.42 1.59
N ILE A 87 6.54 11.49 2.44
CA ILE A 87 6.24 12.67 3.26
C ILE A 87 6.45 12.29 4.72
N VAL A 88 7.15 13.16 5.44
CA VAL A 88 7.33 13.09 6.89
C VAL A 88 6.23 13.91 7.55
N TYR A 89 5.45 13.27 8.40
CA TYR A 89 4.37 13.88 9.17
C TYR A 89 4.79 13.97 10.64
N ALA A 90 4.39 15.02 11.34
CA ALA A 90 4.49 15.07 12.80
C ALA A 90 3.32 14.29 13.41
N TYR A 91 3.55 13.61 14.54
CA TYR A 91 2.42 13.26 15.41
C TYR A 91 1.95 14.56 16.06
N GLU A 92 0.67 14.91 15.87
CA GLU A 92 0.08 16.02 16.61
C GLU A 92 0.16 15.67 18.10
N SER A 93 0.80 16.55 18.87
CA SER A 93 0.75 16.50 20.32
C SER A 93 -0.68 16.88 20.71
N ILE A 94 -1.43 15.92 21.25
CA ILE A 94 -2.68 16.21 21.99
C ILE A 94 -2.30 16.94 23.28
#